data_AF-A0A699TR96-F1
#
_entry.id   AF-A0A699TR96-F1
#
_cell.length_a   1.000
_cell.length_b   1.000
_cell.length_c   1.000
_cell.angle_alpha   90.00
_cell.angle_beta   90.00
_cell.angle_gamma   90.00
#
_symmetry.space_group_name_H-M   'P 1'
#
loop_
_entity.id
_entity.type
_entity.pdbx_description
1 polymer ?
#
loop_
_entity_poly.entity_id
_entity_poly.type
_entity_poly.pdbx_seq_one_letter_code
_entity_poly.pdbx_strand_id
1 'polypeptide(L)'
;LDSLAYVDQWPMQRIFKQEPDSAGRDLVKVEQENFARHQPLLEKIVRQYGYPGFRQVGPKSADNFWLLVQHADAHPDFQRRVLKLMLAEVEYSGPGLGKAAPKSLRDPAHVNQRRAAIGMEPLEEYLARMTSMHLEMNTPKPPNN
;
A
#
# COMPACT_ATOMS: atom_id res chain seq x y z
N LEU A 1 -11.14 5.10 -3.92
CA LEU A 1 -9.78 4.93 -3.37
C LEU A 1 -9.11 6.29 -3.22
N ASP A 2 -8.93 7.02 -4.33
CA ASP A 2 -8.28 8.35 -4.31
C ASP A 2 -8.90 9.35 -3.33
N SER A 3 -10.23 9.46 -3.27
CA SER A 3 -10.89 10.35 -2.31
C SER A 3 -10.69 9.94 -0.85
N LEU A 4 -10.58 8.62 -0.58
CA LEU A 4 -10.31 8.12 0.76
C LEU A 4 -8.89 8.51 1.16
N ALA A 5 -7.90 8.24 0.29
CA ALA A 5 -6.51 8.61 0.53
C ALA A 5 -6.33 10.13 0.70
N TYR A 6 -7.06 10.94 -0.07
CA TYR A 6 -7.04 12.39 0.10
C TYR A 6 -7.55 12.85 1.47
N VAL A 7 -8.71 12.34 1.89
CA VAL A 7 -9.32 12.68 3.20
C VAL A 7 -8.43 12.21 4.35
N ASP A 8 -7.78 11.07 4.18
CA ASP A 8 -6.89 10.45 5.15
C ASP A 8 -5.54 11.18 5.27
N GLN A 9 -4.97 11.65 4.15
CA GLN A 9 -3.69 12.38 4.14
C GLN A 9 -3.79 13.83 4.61
N TRP A 10 -4.96 14.48 4.47
CA TRP A 10 -5.10 15.91 4.74
C TRP A 10 -4.70 16.30 6.18
N PRO A 11 -5.15 15.60 7.25
CA PRO A 11 -4.73 15.93 8.62
C PRO A 11 -3.22 15.76 8.82
N MET A 12 -2.64 14.68 8.29
CA MET A 12 -1.20 14.41 8.39
C MET A 12 -0.35 15.46 7.70
N GLN A 13 -0.77 15.93 6.51
CA GLN A 13 -0.08 17.00 5.79
C GLN A 13 -0.11 18.33 6.57
N ARG A 14 -1.21 18.63 7.25
CA ARG A 14 -1.36 19.81 8.09
C ARG A 14 -0.47 19.73 9.33
N ILE A 15 -0.49 18.59 10.03
CA ILE A 15 0.39 18.31 11.18
C ILE A 15 1.85 18.47 10.79
N PHE A 16 2.27 17.86 9.67
CA PHE A 16 3.65 17.94 9.18
C PHE A 16 4.08 19.38 8.88
N LYS A 17 3.19 20.19 8.29
CA LYS A 17 3.44 21.61 8.01
C LYS A 17 3.27 22.52 9.23
N GLN A 18 2.93 21.97 10.40
CA GLN A 18 2.58 22.72 11.61
C GLN A 18 1.45 23.74 11.37
N GLU A 19 0.57 23.43 10.41
CA GLU A 19 -0.56 24.27 10.07
C GLU A 19 -1.78 23.84 10.91
N PRO A 20 -2.35 24.75 11.72
CA PRO A 20 -3.56 24.44 12.46
C PRO A 20 -4.74 24.26 11.49
N ASP A 21 -5.74 23.50 11.94
CA ASP A 21 -7.03 23.48 11.26
C ASP A 21 -7.74 24.82 11.43
N SER A 22 -8.24 25.39 10.33
CA SER A 22 -9.00 26.64 10.34
C SER A 22 -10.27 26.59 11.22
N ALA A 23 -10.81 25.38 11.47
CA ALA A 23 -11.95 25.17 12.36
C ALA A 23 -11.54 24.77 13.79
N GLY A 24 -10.23 24.78 14.12
CA GLY A 24 -9.72 24.50 15.46
C GLY A 24 -9.85 23.05 15.92
N ARG A 25 -10.05 22.10 15.00
CA ARG A 25 -10.14 20.67 15.35
C ARG A 25 -8.77 20.08 15.69
N ASP A 26 -8.80 19.08 16.55
CA ASP A 26 -7.65 18.20 16.80
C ASP A 26 -7.40 17.32 15.56
N LEU A 27 -6.31 17.60 14.84
CA LEU A 27 -5.97 16.91 13.60
C LEU A 27 -5.63 15.43 13.81
N VAL A 28 -5.08 15.05 14.98
CA VAL A 28 -4.80 13.65 15.31
C VAL A 28 -6.12 12.90 15.47
N LYS A 29 -7.09 13.51 16.17
CA LYS A 29 -8.43 12.93 16.32
C LYS A 29 -9.16 12.83 14.97
N VAL A 30 -9.04 13.83 14.11
CA VAL A 30 -9.64 13.81 12.77
C VAL A 30 -9.06 12.68 11.92
N GLU A 31 -7.76 12.44 11.99
CA GLU A 31 -7.10 11.31 11.31
C GLU A 31 -7.68 9.97 11.78
N GLN A 32 -7.75 9.75 13.10
CA GLN A 32 -8.30 8.53 13.68
C GLN A 32 -9.76 8.29 13.27
N GLU A 33 -10.59 9.33 13.29
CA GLU A 33 -12.00 9.26 12.90
C GLU A 33 -12.18 8.99 11.39
N ASN A 34 -11.35 9.61 10.55
CA ASN A 34 -11.35 9.35 9.11
C ASN A 34 -10.98 7.89 8.84
N PHE A 35 -9.91 7.41 9.45
CA PHE A 35 -9.45 6.04 9.24
C PHE A 35 -10.48 5.01 9.72
N ALA A 36 -11.09 5.21 10.91
CA ALA A 36 -12.13 4.33 11.44
C ALA A 36 -13.33 4.18 10.47
N ARG A 37 -13.65 5.21 9.70
CA ARG A 37 -14.69 5.17 8.66
C ARG A 37 -14.22 4.45 7.38
N HIS A 38 -12.93 4.56 7.06
CA HIS A 38 -12.34 3.92 5.89
C HIS A 38 -12.16 2.41 6.09
N GLN A 39 -11.79 1.96 7.29
CA GLN A 39 -11.42 0.57 7.59
C GLN A 39 -12.43 -0.48 7.07
N PRO A 40 -13.76 -0.39 7.33
CA PRO A 40 -14.71 -1.38 6.83
C PRO A 40 -14.81 -1.43 5.30
N LEU A 41 -14.55 -0.30 4.63
CA LEU A 41 -14.53 -0.22 3.16
C LEU A 41 -13.28 -0.90 2.60
N LEU A 42 -12.12 -0.68 3.22
CA LEU A 42 -10.86 -1.32 2.82
C LEU A 42 -10.97 -2.84 2.99
N GLU A 43 -11.49 -3.32 4.13
CA GLU A 43 -11.73 -4.75 4.34
C GLU A 43 -12.70 -5.34 3.32
N LYS A 44 -13.77 -4.62 2.98
CA LYS A 44 -14.72 -5.06 1.96
C LYS A 44 -14.06 -5.18 0.59
N ILE A 45 -13.22 -4.21 0.20
CA ILE A 45 -12.47 -4.25 -1.06
C ILE A 45 -11.55 -5.47 -1.09
N VAL A 46 -10.76 -5.68 -0.03
CA VAL A 46 -9.87 -6.84 0.09
C VAL A 46 -10.63 -8.15 0.01
N ARG A 47 -11.77 -8.25 0.67
CA ARG A 47 -12.61 -9.45 0.68
C ARG A 47 -13.22 -9.73 -0.70
N GLN A 48 -13.63 -8.71 -1.45
CA GLN A 48 -14.33 -8.87 -2.73
C GLN A 48 -13.38 -9.04 -3.91
N TYR A 49 -12.27 -8.31 -3.91
CA TYR A 49 -11.39 -8.17 -5.08
C TYR A 49 -9.95 -8.60 -4.83
N GLY A 50 -9.61 -8.98 -3.61
CA GLY A 50 -8.22 -9.17 -3.19
C GLY A 50 -7.49 -7.83 -3.07
N TYR A 51 -6.17 -7.85 -3.22
CA TYR A 51 -5.40 -6.62 -3.28
C TYR A 51 -5.68 -5.89 -4.60
N PRO A 52 -6.16 -4.62 -4.59
CA PRO A 52 -6.45 -3.88 -5.81
C PRO A 52 -5.15 -3.44 -6.49
N GLY A 53 -4.60 -4.34 -7.31
CA GLY A 53 -3.36 -4.12 -8.05
C GLY A 53 -3.52 -3.21 -9.26
N PHE A 54 -2.40 -2.89 -9.89
CA PHE A 54 -2.30 -1.91 -10.98
C PHE A 54 -3.22 -2.19 -12.17
N ARG A 55 -3.41 -3.47 -12.49
CA ARG A 55 -4.29 -3.89 -13.60
C ARG A 55 -5.77 -3.57 -13.34
N GLN A 56 -6.19 -3.49 -12.08
CA GLN A 56 -7.58 -3.25 -11.71
C GLN A 56 -7.88 -1.77 -11.54
N VAL A 57 -6.97 -1.00 -10.93
CA VAL A 57 -7.25 0.38 -10.50
C VAL A 57 -6.22 1.40 -10.99
N GLY A 58 -5.19 0.98 -11.70
CA GLY A 58 -4.06 1.82 -12.11
C GLY A 58 -3.04 2.04 -10.99
N PRO A 59 -1.83 2.56 -11.33
CA PRO A 59 -0.74 2.74 -10.36
C PRO A 59 -1.13 3.65 -9.19
N LYS A 60 -1.65 4.83 -9.50
CA LYS A 60 -2.03 5.85 -8.50
C LYS A 60 -3.02 5.31 -7.45
N SER A 61 -4.10 4.66 -7.88
CA SER A 61 -5.11 4.19 -6.93
C SER A 61 -4.66 2.97 -6.14
N ALA A 62 -3.77 2.14 -6.70
CA ALA A 62 -3.15 1.05 -5.97
C ALA A 62 -2.14 1.56 -4.93
N ASP A 63 -1.38 2.61 -5.26
CA ASP A 63 -0.50 3.29 -4.31
C ASP A 63 -1.30 3.99 -3.21
N ASN A 64 -2.42 4.63 -3.56
CA ASN A 64 -3.35 5.19 -2.58
C ASN A 64 -3.97 4.12 -1.67
N PHE A 65 -4.30 2.95 -2.21
CA PHE A 65 -4.77 1.83 -1.41
C PHE A 65 -3.68 1.34 -0.46
N TRP A 66 -2.43 1.26 -0.94
CA TRP A 66 -1.28 0.94 -0.11
C TRP A 66 -1.11 1.93 1.04
N LEU A 67 -1.14 3.24 0.75
CA LEU A 67 -1.02 4.30 1.75
C LEU A 67 -2.10 4.17 2.84
N LEU A 68 -3.35 3.90 2.44
CA LEU A 68 -4.43 3.66 3.39
C LEU A 68 -4.16 2.41 4.26
N VAL A 69 -3.61 1.33 3.68
CA VAL A 69 -3.23 0.15 4.48
C VAL A 69 -2.13 0.47 5.48
N GLN A 70 -1.17 1.33 5.12
CA GLN A 70 -0.11 1.75 6.04
C GLN A 70 -0.64 2.51 7.26
N HIS A 71 -1.72 3.27 7.11
CA HIS A 71 -2.34 4.02 8.20
C HIS A 71 -3.28 3.15 9.07
N ALA A 72 -3.44 1.86 8.73
CA ALA A 72 -4.25 0.90 9.49
C ALA A 72 -3.59 0.41 10.79
N ASP A 73 -2.99 1.30 11.57
CA ASP A 73 -2.15 0.98 12.72
C ASP A 73 -2.91 0.26 13.85
N ALA A 74 -4.20 0.57 13.99
CA ALA A 74 -5.09 -0.13 14.93
C ALA A 74 -5.51 -1.55 14.44
N HIS A 75 -5.15 -1.94 13.21
CA HIS A 75 -5.60 -3.17 12.56
C HIS A 75 -4.44 -4.00 11.98
N PRO A 76 -3.49 -4.47 12.81
CA PRO A 76 -2.32 -5.22 12.34
C PRO A 76 -2.67 -6.55 11.65
N ASP A 77 -3.81 -7.18 11.98
CA ASP A 77 -4.30 -8.37 11.26
C ASP A 77 -4.71 -8.05 9.82
N PHE A 78 -5.31 -6.87 9.61
CA PHE A 78 -5.67 -6.40 8.28
C PHE A 78 -4.41 -6.12 7.44
N GLN A 79 -3.43 -5.43 8.01
CA GLN A 79 -2.12 -5.20 7.37
C GLN A 79 -1.45 -6.53 6.98
N ARG A 80 -1.41 -7.51 7.90
CA ARG A 80 -0.86 -8.86 7.62
C ARG A 80 -1.63 -9.61 6.54
N ARG A 81 -2.96 -9.50 6.50
CA ARG A 81 -3.79 -10.12 5.44
C ARG A 81 -3.51 -9.48 4.07
N VAL A 82 -3.41 -8.16 4.00
CA VAL A 82 -3.05 -7.44 2.78
C VAL A 82 -1.66 -7.87 2.30
N LEU A 83 -0.68 -7.95 3.20
CA LEU A 83 0.66 -8.44 2.89
C LEU A 83 0.58 -9.83 2.24
N LYS A 84 -0.12 -10.79 2.85
CA LYS A 84 -0.26 -12.14 2.28
C LYS A 84 -0.81 -12.16 0.85
N LEU A 85 -1.74 -11.26 0.52
CA LEU A 85 -2.28 -11.15 -0.84
C LEU A 85 -1.26 -10.59 -1.82
N MET A 86 -0.41 -9.65 -1.38
CA MET A 86 0.70 -9.12 -2.16
C MET A 86 1.81 -10.16 -2.37
N LEU A 87 2.07 -11.02 -1.38
CA LEU A 87 3.05 -12.12 -1.43
C LEU A 87 2.65 -13.27 -2.38
N ALA A 88 1.45 -13.25 -2.96
CA ALA A 88 1.01 -14.34 -3.83
C ALA A 88 1.88 -14.47 -5.09
N GLU A 89 2.32 -13.34 -5.65
CA GLU A 89 3.01 -13.26 -6.95
C GLU A 89 4.54 -13.27 -6.85
N VAL A 90 5.09 -12.96 -5.66
CA VAL A 90 6.53 -12.79 -5.44
C VAL A 90 6.99 -13.56 -4.21
N GLU A 91 8.22 -14.07 -4.24
CA GLU A 91 8.95 -14.56 -3.09
C GLU A 91 9.98 -13.51 -2.64
N TYR A 92 10.42 -13.57 -1.38
CA TYR A 92 11.43 -12.66 -0.85
C TYR A 92 12.67 -13.45 -0.47
N SER A 93 13.83 -13.07 -1.02
CA SER A 93 15.09 -13.76 -0.76
C SER A 93 16.26 -12.77 -0.59
N GLY A 94 17.32 -13.22 0.08
CA GLY A 94 18.49 -12.40 0.41
C GLY A 94 18.54 -11.94 1.88
N PRO A 95 19.54 -11.14 2.26
CA PRO A 95 19.74 -10.72 3.65
C PRO A 95 18.64 -9.77 4.16
N GLY A 96 18.41 -9.78 5.48
CA GLY A 96 17.41 -8.93 6.15
C GLY A 96 15.98 -9.37 5.85
N LEU A 97 15.11 -8.43 5.50
CA LEU A 97 13.73 -8.69 5.06
C LEU A 97 13.65 -9.24 3.62
N GLY A 98 14.77 -9.31 2.89
CA GLY A 98 14.84 -9.85 1.53
C GLY A 98 14.34 -8.90 0.44
N LYS A 99 14.58 -9.28 -0.82
CA LYS A 99 14.10 -8.58 -2.02
C LYS A 99 13.06 -9.42 -2.75
N ALA A 100 12.05 -8.76 -3.32
CA ALA A 100 11.03 -9.43 -4.10
C ALA A 100 11.64 -10.04 -5.37
N ALA A 101 11.33 -11.32 -5.60
CA ALA A 101 11.68 -12.08 -6.79
C ALA A 101 10.43 -12.83 -7.28
N PRO A 102 10.30 -13.12 -8.58
CA PRO A 102 9.16 -13.86 -9.10
C PRO A 102 9.27 -15.34 -8.73
N LYS A 103 8.19 -15.96 -8.23
CA LYS A 103 8.20 -17.40 -7.87
C LYS A 103 8.47 -18.33 -9.05
N SER A 104 7.90 -18.02 -10.22
CA SER A 104 8.13 -18.75 -11.46
C SER A 104 7.73 -17.90 -12.67
N LEU A 105 8.59 -17.87 -13.69
CA LEU A 105 8.32 -17.20 -14.96
C LEU A 105 8.32 -18.22 -16.08
N ARG A 106 7.20 -18.32 -16.82
CA ARG A 106 7.06 -19.22 -17.97
C ARG A 106 8.09 -18.97 -19.08
N ASP A 107 8.46 -17.71 -19.27
CA ASP A 107 9.48 -17.29 -20.24
C ASP A 107 10.10 -15.98 -19.73
N PRO A 108 11.20 -16.07 -18.96
CA PRO A 108 11.88 -14.92 -18.40
C PRO A 108 12.44 -13.96 -19.45
N ALA A 109 12.93 -14.49 -20.57
CA ALA A 109 13.63 -13.70 -21.59
C ALA A 109 12.71 -12.66 -22.26
N HIS A 110 11.44 -13.01 -22.45
CA HIS A 110 10.46 -12.12 -23.10
C HIS A 110 9.40 -11.58 -22.13
N VAL A 111 9.63 -11.69 -20.81
CA VAL A 111 8.62 -11.27 -19.81
C VAL A 111 8.27 -9.79 -19.95
N ASN A 112 9.26 -8.92 -20.17
CA ASN A 112 9.05 -7.49 -20.32
C ASN A 112 8.33 -7.13 -21.63
N GLN A 113 8.56 -7.89 -22.71
CA GLN A 113 7.81 -7.70 -23.95
C GLN A 113 6.33 -8.02 -23.75
N ARG A 114 6.01 -9.13 -23.08
CA ARG A 114 4.63 -9.51 -22.77
C ARG A 114 3.95 -8.52 -21.83
N ARG A 115 4.70 -7.99 -20.85
CA ARG A 115 4.23 -6.94 -19.94
C ARG A 115 3.93 -5.65 -20.70
N ALA A 116 4.85 -5.19 -21.53
CA ALA A 116 4.66 -3.98 -22.35
C ALA A 116 3.48 -4.09 -23.31
N ALA A 117 3.24 -5.27 -23.91
CA ALA A 117 2.13 -5.52 -24.84
C ALA A 117 0.74 -5.30 -24.21
N ILE A 118 0.63 -5.36 -22.88
CA ILE A 118 -0.60 -5.08 -22.12
C ILE A 118 -0.48 -3.82 -21.25
N GLY A 119 0.47 -2.93 -21.55
CA GLY A 119 0.65 -1.66 -20.86
C GLY A 119 1.19 -1.78 -19.44
N MET A 120 1.88 -2.87 -19.10
CA MET A 120 2.53 -3.03 -17.80
C MET A 120 3.97 -2.53 -17.80
N GLU A 121 4.39 -1.97 -16.67
CA GLU A 121 5.79 -1.63 -16.36
C GLU A 121 6.72 -2.85 -16.50
N PRO A 122 8.04 -2.66 -16.74
CA PRO A 122 9.02 -3.72 -16.65
C PRO A 122 8.92 -4.52 -15.34
N LEU A 123 9.25 -5.80 -15.39
CA LEU A 123 9.16 -6.68 -14.23
C LEU A 123 10.05 -6.17 -13.09
N GLU A 124 11.20 -5.62 -13.42
CA GLU A 124 12.20 -5.12 -12.46
C GLU A 124 11.66 -3.93 -11.67
N GLU A 125 10.94 -3.02 -12.33
CA GLU A 125 10.28 -1.88 -11.68
C GLU A 125 9.19 -2.36 -10.72
N TYR A 126 8.37 -3.32 -11.16
CA TYR A 126 7.38 -3.97 -10.31
C TYR A 126 8.01 -4.63 -9.08
N LEU A 127 9.09 -5.41 -9.25
CA LEU A 127 9.78 -6.10 -8.16
C LEU A 127 10.47 -5.11 -7.20
N ALA A 128 11.04 -4.03 -7.72
CA ALA A 128 11.63 -2.98 -6.90
C ALA A 128 10.58 -2.34 -5.99
N ARG A 129 9.40 -2.02 -6.54
CA ARG A 129 8.29 -1.48 -5.75
C ARG A 129 7.77 -2.48 -4.72
N MET A 130 7.59 -3.75 -5.09
CA MET A 130 7.18 -4.81 -4.16
C MET A 130 8.20 -5.03 -3.03
N THR A 131 9.48 -4.82 -3.32
CA THR A 131 10.55 -4.81 -2.30
C THR A 131 10.37 -3.65 -1.35
N SER A 132 10.24 -2.41 -1.86
CA SER A 132 10.03 -1.22 -1.03
C SER A 132 8.82 -1.35 -0.11
N MET A 133 7.70 -1.84 -0.64
CA MET A 133 6.47 -2.05 0.14
C MET A 133 6.67 -3.11 1.25
N HIS A 134 7.38 -4.19 0.97
CA HIS A 134 7.68 -5.21 1.98
C HIS A 134 8.56 -4.68 3.09
N LEU A 135 9.57 -3.86 2.75
CA LEU A 135 10.43 -3.21 3.72
C LEU A 135 9.62 -2.25 4.60
N GLU A 136 8.82 -1.38 3.99
CA GLU A 136 8.03 -0.36 4.69
C GLU A 136 7.05 -0.96 5.72
N MET A 137 6.39 -2.08 5.41
CA MET A 137 5.46 -2.73 6.34
C MET A 137 6.11 -3.57 7.44
N ASN A 138 7.24 -4.21 7.14
CA ASN A 138 7.89 -5.13 8.09
C ASN A 138 9.02 -4.46 8.88
N THR A 139 9.32 -3.19 8.58
CA THR A 139 10.19 -2.37 9.42
C THR A 139 9.39 -1.89 10.63
N PRO A 140 9.87 -2.08 11.87
CA PRO A 140 9.21 -1.55 13.05
C PRO A 140 9.04 -0.03 12.92
N LYS A 141 7.80 0.46 13.04
CA LYS A 141 7.54 1.90 13.11
C LYS A 141 8.14 2.46 14.41
N PRO A 142 8.73 3.66 14.40
CA PRO A 142 9.16 4.31 15.63
C PRO A 142 7.96 4.48 16.58
N PRO A 143 8.16 4.42 17.91
CA PRO A 143 7.07 4.67 18.85
C PRO A 143 6.51 6.08 18.60
N ASN A 144 5.18 6.17 18.53
CA ASN A 144 4.48 7.45 18.46
C ASN A 144 4.86 8.27 19.70
N ASN A 145 5.61 9.37 19.51
CA ASN A 145 5.92 10.35 20.55
C ASN A 145 4.74 11.29 20.79
#